data_AF-A0A6I5RWT3-F1
#
_entry.id   AF-A0A6I5RWT3-F1
#
_cell.length_a   1.000
_cell.length_b   1.000
_cell.length_c   1.000
_cell.angle_alpha   90.00
_cell.angle_beta   90.00
_cell.angle_gamma   90.00
#
_symmetry.space_group_name_H-M   'P 1'
#
loop_
_entity.id
_entity.type
_entity.pdbx_description
1 polymer ?
#
loop_
_entity_poly.entity_id
_entity_poly.type
_entity_poly.pdbx_seq_one_letter_code
_entity_poly.pdbx_strand_id
1 'polypeptide(L)'
;DAKHGGDTLRVDPRTGAVLGAYAPGAFMTWMRDLHRSFFSGDMGRGVSGVVALVMALLSLSGVVLLARKMGGWRKLLARSTGDRSQRWHSAAGRLSVPGLILLSVTGLYMSGVTFGLIDDGMALEPAYPSQVTQGPHAAVADLKALKAVDIADLRELEFPKPEDSNGVITLRTASGDGYVDQASGEWLGYQAHTLARQVYETVYQLHTGEGYWWLSLLCGLCVSIVPLLAITGTLIWWQRRTLTPTLRGNVGAQQADTVVLVGSQSANTWAFASAVHDALTNAGHAVHTATMNSLQPRYRQAKRLLVLTSTYGDGHAPDSASAFLARLQHAQLGPEVAVAVLGFGDSRFKQFCAYAQRVQDALSDAGCSTLLPLATVDRGDAEAFSKWGDDLAEQLGVALHLQPVRV
;
A
#
# COMPACT_ATOMS: atom_id res chain seq x y z
N ASP A 1 27.71 -23.61 -15.15
CA ASP A 1 26.57 -23.23 -16.02
C ASP A 1 26.32 -24.23 -17.13
N ALA A 2 25.06 -24.57 -17.38
CA ALA A 2 24.62 -25.51 -18.41
C ALA A 2 24.94 -25.07 -19.86
N LYS A 3 25.53 -23.88 -20.05
CA LYS A 3 26.04 -23.43 -21.35
C LYS A 3 27.31 -24.17 -21.79
N HIS A 4 28.01 -24.89 -20.92
CA HIS A 4 29.32 -25.51 -21.22
C HIS A 4 29.38 -27.04 -21.02
N GLY A 5 28.24 -27.71 -20.85
CA GLY A 5 28.19 -29.18 -20.82
C GLY A 5 28.92 -29.86 -19.65
N GLY A 6 29.29 -29.11 -18.61
CA GLY A 6 29.96 -29.66 -17.42
C GLY A 6 28.99 -30.11 -16.34
N ASP A 7 29.34 -31.19 -15.64
CA ASP A 7 28.65 -31.62 -14.42
C ASP A 7 28.79 -30.56 -13.33
N THR A 8 27.67 -30.08 -12.78
CA THR A 8 27.68 -29.15 -11.65
C THR A 8 27.72 -29.95 -10.35
N LEU A 9 28.72 -29.68 -9.49
CA LEU A 9 28.91 -30.36 -8.21
C LEU A 9 28.74 -29.38 -7.04
N ARG A 10 28.19 -29.86 -5.92
CA ARG A 10 28.26 -29.17 -4.63
C ARG A 10 29.56 -29.56 -3.95
N VAL A 11 30.27 -28.57 -3.43
CA VAL A 11 31.54 -28.77 -2.72
C VAL A 11 31.43 -28.13 -1.35
N ASP A 12 31.90 -28.83 -0.32
CA ASP A 12 32.03 -28.26 1.02
C ASP A 12 33.15 -27.21 1.02
N PRO A 13 32.85 -25.92 1.30
CA PRO A 13 33.85 -24.86 1.24
C PRO A 13 34.97 -24.99 2.28
N ARG A 14 34.78 -25.80 3.34
CA ARG A 14 35.80 -26.01 4.39
C ARG A 14 36.74 -27.16 4.10
N THR A 15 36.22 -28.21 3.48
CA THR A 15 36.97 -29.47 3.29
C THR A 15 37.34 -29.75 1.84
N GLY A 16 36.72 -29.05 0.88
CA GLY A 16 36.84 -29.35 -0.55
C GLY A 16 36.16 -30.66 -0.95
N ALA A 17 35.42 -31.31 -0.04
CA ALA A 17 34.76 -32.57 -0.32
C ALA A 17 33.59 -32.36 -1.29
N VAL A 18 33.50 -33.20 -2.32
CA VAL A 18 32.36 -33.23 -3.24
C VAL A 18 31.15 -33.82 -2.50
N LEU A 19 30.13 -33.00 -2.29
CA LEU A 19 28.87 -33.35 -1.62
C LEU A 19 27.85 -34.02 -2.57
N GLY A 20 28.13 -34.03 -3.88
CA GLY A 20 27.31 -34.66 -4.92
C GLY A 20 26.92 -33.69 -6.03
N ALA A 21 26.09 -34.17 -6.98
CA ALA A 21 25.61 -33.35 -8.08
C ALA A 21 24.72 -32.19 -7.57
N TYR A 22 24.99 -30.98 -8.05
CA TYR A 22 24.11 -29.84 -7.87
C TYR A 22 22.92 -30.00 -8.82
N ALA A 23 21.75 -30.27 -8.26
CA ALA A 23 20.47 -30.13 -8.96
C ALA A 23 19.62 -29.09 -8.22
N PRO A 24 19.12 -28.04 -8.90
CA PRO A 24 18.14 -27.15 -8.30
C PRO A 24 16.85 -27.93 -8.02
N GLY A 25 16.21 -27.67 -6.87
CA GLY A 25 14.96 -28.35 -6.52
C GLY A 25 13.86 -28.03 -7.54
N ALA A 26 13.10 -29.05 -7.96
CA ALA A 26 12.02 -28.89 -8.95
C ALA A 26 11.00 -27.82 -8.53
N PHE A 27 10.61 -27.80 -7.26
CA PHE A 27 9.71 -26.79 -6.69
C PHE A 27 10.30 -25.37 -6.76
N MET A 28 11.58 -25.19 -6.41
CA MET A 28 12.22 -23.88 -6.46
C MET A 28 12.37 -23.35 -7.88
N THR A 29 12.67 -24.25 -8.83
CA THR A 29 12.72 -23.91 -10.25
C THR A 29 11.35 -23.46 -10.75
N TRP A 30 10.31 -24.24 -10.45
CA TRP A 30 8.93 -23.91 -10.77
C TRP A 30 8.49 -22.57 -10.16
N MET A 31 8.79 -22.34 -8.88
CA MET A 31 8.43 -21.10 -8.18
C MET A 31 9.17 -19.88 -8.75
N ARG A 32 10.46 -20.02 -9.06
CA ARG A 32 11.25 -18.98 -9.72
C ARG A 32 10.67 -18.63 -11.10
N ASP A 33 10.33 -19.64 -11.89
CA ASP A 33 9.85 -19.43 -13.26
C ASP A 33 8.44 -18.80 -13.26
N LEU A 34 7.57 -19.19 -12.31
CA LEU A 34 6.29 -18.54 -12.03
C LEU A 34 6.48 -17.07 -11.62
N HIS A 35 7.31 -16.80 -10.61
CA HIS A 35 7.49 -15.47 -10.03
C HIS A 35 8.17 -14.48 -11.01
N ARG A 36 9.23 -14.95 -11.70
CA ARG A 36 10.03 -14.11 -12.59
C ARG A 36 9.39 -13.91 -13.96
N SER A 37 8.70 -14.92 -14.48
CA SER A 37 8.28 -14.93 -15.88
C SER A 37 6.87 -15.44 -16.13
N PHE A 38 6.11 -15.85 -15.11
CA PHE A 38 4.80 -16.49 -15.28
C PHE A 38 4.77 -17.59 -16.36
N PHE A 39 5.89 -18.31 -16.52
CA PHE A 39 6.11 -19.30 -17.60
C PHE A 39 5.98 -18.77 -19.03
N SER A 40 6.08 -17.45 -19.24
CA SER A 40 5.86 -16.76 -20.52
C SER A 40 7.08 -15.93 -20.97
N GLY A 41 8.28 -16.33 -20.55
CA GLY A 41 9.53 -15.69 -20.95
C GLY A 41 9.56 -14.18 -20.69
N ASP A 42 9.92 -13.40 -21.71
CA ASP A 42 10.07 -11.94 -21.57
C ASP A 42 8.76 -11.20 -21.37
N MET A 43 7.65 -11.67 -21.97
CA MET A 43 6.33 -11.09 -21.73
C MET A 43 5.95 -11.18 -20.26
N GLY A 44 6.16 -12.35 -19.65
CA GLY A 44 5.84 -12.52 -18.24
C GLY A 44 6.82 -11.85 -17.28
N ARG A 45 8.08 -11.62 -17.70
CA ARG A 45 8.99 -10.72 -16.97
C ARG A 45 8.44 -9.30 -16.91
N GLY A 46 7.86 -8.82 -18.02
CA GLY A 46 7.19 -7.53 -18.08
C GLY A 46 5.97 -7.46 -17.16
N VAL A 47 5.14 -8.50 -17.15
CA VAL A 47 3.99 -8.62 -16.24
C VAL A 47 4.44 -8.62 -14.78
N SER A 48 5.52 -9.34 -14.44
CA SER A 48 6.08 -9.35 -13.08
C SER A 48 6.50 -7.95 -12.62
N GLY A 49 7.15 -7.17 -13.50
CA GLY A 49 7.46 -5.76 -13.25
C GLY A 49 6.22 -4.89 -12.98
N VAL A 50 5.16 -5.04 -13.77
CA VAL A 50 3.89 -4.32 -13.57
C VAL A 50 3.24 -4.71 -12.24
N VAL A 51 3.23 -6.00 -11.89
CA VAL A 51 2.71 -6.48 -10.61
C VAL A 51 3.50 -5.90 -9.44
N ALA A 52 4.83 -5.82 -9.54
CA ALA A 52 5.68 -5.18 -8.54
C ALA A 52 5.35 -3.69 -8.38
N LEU A 53 5.14 -2.96 -9.48
CA LEU A 53 4.73 -1.56 -9.46
C LEU A 53 3.36 -1.37 -8.77
N VAL A 54 2.37 -2.18 -9.13
CA VAL A 54 1.03 -2.14 -8.51
C VAL A 54 1.13 -2.44 -7.01
N MET A 55 1.93 -3.43 -6.62
CA MET A 55 2.17 -3.75 -5.21
C MET A 55 2.79 -2.55 -4.47
N ALA A 56 3.80 -1.89 -5.03
CA ALA A 56 4.41 -0.70 -4.43
C ALA A 56 3.38 0.43 -4.21
N LEU A 57 2.55 0.72 -5.22
CA LEU A 57 1.52 1.75 -5.16
C LEU A 57 0.45 1.43 -4.11
N LEU A 58 -0.02 0.18 -4.06
CA LEU A 58 -0.99 -0.27 -3.07
C LEU A 58 -0.42 -0.21 -1.65
N SER A 59 0.82 -0.63 -1.44
CA SER A 59 1.49 -0.54 -0.15
C SER A 59 1.66 0.90 0.31
N LEU A 60 2.12 1.80 -0.58
CA LEU A 60 2.27 3.23 -0.27
C LEU A 60 0.91 3.89 0.03
N SER A 61 -0.11 3.61 -0.78
CA SER A 61 -1.48 4.07 -0.53
C SER A 61 -1.99 3.55 0.82
N GLY A 62 -1.71 2.29 1.17
CA GLY A 62 -2.05 1.69 2.46
C GLY A 62 -1.46 2.46 3.64
N VAL A 63 -0.20 2.88 3.56
CA VAL A 63 0.45 3.73 4.59
C VAL A 63 -0.27 5.08 4.70
N VAL A 64 -0.55 5.74 3.58
CA VAL A 64 -1.20 7.05 3.57
C VAL A 64 -2.60 6.96 4.17
N LEU A 65 -3.40 5.95 3.79
CA LEU A 65 -4.73 5.74 4.34
C LEU A 65 -4.68 5.42 5.85
N LEU A 66 -3.71 4.62 6.28
CA LEU A 66 -3.49 4.34 7.69
C LEU A 66 -3.11 5.61 8.46
N ALA A 67 -2.21 6.45 7.93
CA ALA A 67 -1.82 7.72 8.55
C ALA A 67 -3.03 8.65 8.70
N ARG A 68 -3.87 8.75 7.66
CA ARG A 68 -5.12 9.53 7.70
C ARG A 68 -6.08 8.99 8.76
N LYS A 69 -6.29 7.66 8.79
CA LYS A 69 -7.15 7.00 9.79
C LYS A 69 -6.68 7.21 11.23
N MET A 70 -5.37 7.09 11.47
CA MET A 70 -4.78 7.22 12.80
C MET A 70 -4.65 8.68 13.27
N GLY A 71 -4.98 9.63 12.41
CA GLY A 71 -4.92 11.06 12.68
C GLY A 71 -3.48 11.59 12.74
N GLY A 72 -2.65 11.14 11.79
CA GLY A 72 -1.29 11.64 11.55
C GLY A 72 -0.19 10.57 11.55
N TRP A 73 0.93 10.89 10.91
CA TRP A 73 2.11 10.01 10.76
C TRP A 73 2.73 9.58 12.09
N ARG A 74 2.69 10.44 13.11
CA ARG A 74 3.22 10.13 14.45
C ARG A 74 2.40 9.08 15.22
N LYS A 75 1.17 8.81 14.77
CA LYS A 75 0.22 7.90 15.45
C LYS A 75 0.06 6.55 14.76
N LEU A 76 0.92 6.22 13.78
CA LEU A 76 0.83 4.96 13.02
C LEU A 76 0.85 3.71 13.93
N LEU A 77 1.60 3.74 15.03
CA LEU A 77 1.70 2.62 15.98
C LEU A 77 0.64 2.67 17.10
N ALA A 78 -0.20 3.70 17.17
CA ALA A 78 -1.24 3.79 18.18
C ALA A 78 -2.31 2.70 18.01
N ARG A 79 -3.15 2.51 19.03
CA ARG A 79 -4.24 1.51 18.98
C ARG A 79 -5.29 1.95 17.95
N SER A 80 -5.60 1.08 16.98
CA SER A 80 -6.66 1.33 16.01
C SER A 80 -8.02 1.24 16.68
N THR A 81 -8.85 2.26 16.51
CA THR A 81 -10.27 2.24 16.80
C THR A 81 -11.06 1.74 15.59
N GLY A 82 -12.32 1.32 15.78
CA GLY A 82 -13.23 0.86 14.73
C GLY A 82 -13.62 -0.63 14.80
N ASP A 83 -14.35 -1.08 13.78
CA ASP A 83 -14.86 -2.44 13.66
C ASP A 83 -13.72 -3.49 13.65
N ARG A 84 -14.02 -4.73 14.07
CA ARG A 84 -13.07 -5.85 14.18
C ARG A 84 -12.32 -6.09 12.87
N SER A 85 -13.03 -6.11 11.73
CA SER A 85 -12.44 -6.30 10.40
C SER A 85 -11.38 -5.24 10.07
N GLN A 86 -11.72 -3.97 10.32
CA GLN A 86 -10.85 -2.82 10.07
C GLN A 86 -9.65 -2.78 11.01
N ARG A 87 -9.80 -3.22 12.26
CA ARG A 87 -8.69 -3.32 13.21
C ARG A 87 -7.67 -4.37 12.78
N TRP A 88 -8.13 -5.56 12.37
CA TRP A 88 -7.26 -6.61 11.84
C TRP A 88 -6.56 -6.17 10.56
N HIS A 89 -7.27 -5.56 9.61
CA HIS A 89 -6.67 -5.03 8.39
C HIS A 89 -5.56 -4.00 8.68
N SER A 90 -5.84 -3.03 9.57
CA SER A 90 -4.85 -2.03 9.96
C SER A 90 -3.68 -2.61 10.76
N ALA A 91 -3.87 -3.66 11.56
CA ALA A 91 -2.79 -4.33 12.28
C ALA A 91 -1.89 -5.15 11.33
N ALA A 92 -2.51 -5.99 10.49
CA ALA A 92 -1.83 -6.79 9.47
C ALA A 92 -1.04 -5.90 8.49
N GLY A 93 -1.61 -4.77 8.09
CA GLY A 93 -0.96 -3.83 7.18
C GLY A 93 0.31 -3.22 7.78
N ARG A 94 0.29 -2.85 9.06
CA ARG A 94 1.48 -2.29 9.75
C ARG A 94 2.66 -3.23 9.79
N LEU A 95 2.38 -4.52 9.97
CA LEU A 95 3.42 -5.54 10.04
C LEU A 95 4.00 -5.87 8.66
N SER A 96 3.15 -5.98 7.65
CA SER A 96 3.55 -6.47 6.32
C SER A 96 4.10 -5.39 5.39
N VAL A 97 3.61 -4.14 5.49
CA VAL A 97 3.95 -3.08 4.52
C VAL A 97 5.45 -2.80 4.39
N PRO A 98 6.28 -2.76 5.45
CA PRO A 98 7.72 -2.56 5.29
C PRO A 98 8.38 -3.61 4.40
N GLY A 99 8.06 -4.89 4.61
CA GLY A 99 8.56 -5.98 3.77
C GLY A 99 8.02 -5.92 2.35
N LEU A 100 6.74 -5.60 2.17
CA LEU A 100 6.14 -5.48 0.83
C LEU A 100 6.72 -4.31 0.03
N ILE A 101 7.01 -3.17 0.67
CA ILE A 101 7.69 -2.03 0.03
C ILE A 101 9.10 -2.44 -0.39
N LEU A 102 9.87 -3.07 0.51
CA LEU A 102 11.22 -3.53 0.19
C LEU A 102 11.21 -4.48 -1.02
N LEU A 103 10.35 -5.51 -1.01
CA LEU A 103 10.27 -6.50 -2.09
C LEU A 103 9.75 -5.90 -3.40
N SER A 104 8.76 -5.00 -3.35
CA SER A 104 8.22 -4.37 -4.56
C SER A 104 9.20 -3.39 -5.20
N VAL A 105 9.90 -2.57 -4.40
CA VAL A 105 10.90 -1.62 -4.91
C VAL A 105 12.11 -2.34 -5.49
N THR A 106 12.63 -3.34 -4.79
CA THR A 106 13.74 -4.15 -5.30
C THR A 106 13.34 -4.95 -6.55
N GLY A 107 12.14 -5.52 -6.59
CA GLY A 107 11.61 -6.20 -7.77
C GLY A 107 11.41 -5.27 -8.97
N LEU A 108 10.92 -4.04 -8.72
CA LEU A 108 10.77 -3.02 -9.76
C LEU A 108 12.13 -2.58 -10.32
N TYR A 109 13.13 -2.40 -9.46
CA TYR A 109 14.51 -2.13 -9.87
C TYR A 109 15.07 -3.26 -10.75
N MET A 110 14.94 -4.51 -10.31
CA MET A 110 15.38 -5.68 -11.07
C MET A 110 14.67 -5.81 -12.43
N SER A 111 13.38 -5.46 -12.49
CA SER A 111 12.65 -5.36 -13.75
C SER A 111 13.21 -4.25 -14.64
N GLY A 112 13.55 -3.09 -14.07
CA GLY A 112 14.17 -1.98 -14.80
C GLY A 112 15.50 -2.39 -15.44
N VAL A 113 16.35 -3.10 -14.70
CA VAL A 113 17.60 -3.67 -15.20
C VAL A 113 17.34 -4.70 -16.31
N THR A 114 16.39 -5.61 -16.12
CA THR A 114 16.04 -6.66 -17.11
C THR A 114 15.65 -6.09 -18.47
N PHE A 115 15.02 -4.91 -18.50
CA PHE A 115 14.62 -4.23 -19.73
C PHE A 115 15.59 -3.13 -20.19
N GLY A 116 16.78 -3.03 -19.57
CA GLY A 116 17.80 -2.04 -19.94
C GLY A 116 17.40 -0.59 -19.61
N LEU A 117 16.42 -0.37 -18.73
CA LEU A 117 16.04 0.95 -18.24
C LEU A 117 17.00 1.47 -17.17
N ILE A 118 17.72 0.57 -16.52
CA ILE A 118 18.69 0.84 -15.47
C ILE A 118 19.97 0.06 -15.80
N ASP A 119 21.12 0.72 -15.70
CA ASP A 119 22.44 0.11 -15.86
C ASP A 119 22.78 -0.76 -14.64
N ASP A 120 23.21 -2.00 -14.87
CA ASP A 120 23.63 -2.95 -13.83
C ASP A 120 25.13 -2.87 -13.53
N GLY A 121 25.87 -2.02 -14.24
CA GLY A 121 27.30 -1.82 -14.09
C GLY A 121 28.16 -3.01 -14.55
N MET A 122 27.59 -3.98 -15.27
CA MET A 122 28.31 -5.16 -15.78
C MET A 122 29.09 -4.92 -17.07
N ALA A 123 28.88 -3.79 -17.73
CA ALA A 123 29.55 -3.48 -18.99
C ALA A 123 31.05 -3.16 -18.83
N LEU A 124 31.51 -2.80 -17.62
CA LEU A 124 32.91 -2.49 -17.33
C LEU A 124 33.64 -3.73 -16.80
N GLU A 125 33.98 -4.64 -17.71
CA GLU A 125 34.92 -5.72 -17.43
C GLU A 125 36.37 -5.30 -17.73
N PRO A 126 37.36 -5.84 -17.00
CA PRO A 126 38.77 -5.61 -17.31
C PRO A 126 39.07 -6.10 -18.74
N ALA A 127 39.94 -5.38 -19.45
CA ALA A 127 40.37 -5.81 -20.78
C ALA A 127 41.07 -7.17 -20.69
N TYR A 128 40.74 -8.08 -21.61
CA TYR A 128 41.37 -9.39 -21.65
C TYR A 128 42.89 -9.23 -21.89
N PRO A 129 43.76 -9.87 -21.09
CA PRO A 129 45.19 -9.65 -21.18
C PRO A 129 45.74 -10.15 -22.51
N SER A 130 46.55 -9.32 -23.17
CA SER A 130 47.23 -9.66 -24.43
C SER A 130 48.58 -10.36 -24.22
N GLN A 131 49.11 -10.32 -22.99
CA GLN A 131 50.37 -10.95 -22.59
C GLN A 131 50.14 -11.81 -21.35
N VAL A 132 50.56 -13.07 -21.43
CA VAL A 132 50.51 -14.05 -20.34
C VAL A 132 51.90 -14.67 -20.19
N THR A 133 52.32 -14.90 -18.95
CA THR A 133 53.62 -15.50 -18.67
C THR A 133 53.68 -16.91 -19.24
N GLN A 134 54.61 -17.15 -20.16
CA GLN A 134 54.85 -18.47 -20.73
C GLN A 134 55.69 -19.30 -19.75
N GLY A 135 55.21 -20.46 -19.33
CA GLY A 135 55.93 -21.33 -18.39
C GLY A 135 55.05 -22.41 -17.77
N PRO A 136 55.63 -23.28 -16.94
CA PRO A 136 54.85 -24.27 -16.19
C PRO A 136 53.88 -23.56 -15.24
N HIS A 137 52.62 -24.04 -15.21
CA HIS A 137 51.60 -23.50 -14.32
C HIS A 137 51.97 -23.72 -12.86
N ALA A 138 51.81 -22.68 -12.03
CA ALA A 138 51.99 -22.80 -10.60
C ALA A 138 50.86 -23.66 -10.00
N ALA A 139 51.14 -24.33 -8.89
CA ALA A 139 50.09 -25.02 -8.15
C ALA A 139 49.02 -24.01 -7.71
N VAL A 140 47.74 -24.37 -7.82
CA VAL A 140 46.61 -23.48 -7.44
C VAL A 140 46.77 -22.96 -6.01
N ALA A 141 47.27 -23.82 -5.12
CA ALA A 141 47.55 -23.50 -3.73
C ALA A 141 48.69 -22.48 -3.53
N ASP A 142 49.42 -22.10 -4.58
CA ASP A 142 50.54 -21.16 -4.55
C ASP A 142 50.28 -19.83 -5.27
N LEU A 143 49.13 -19.70 -5.93
CA LEU A 143 48.75 -18.48 -6.64
C LEU A 143 48.52 -17.33 -5.65
N LYS A 144 49.37 -16.30 -5.71
CA LYS A 144 49.36 -15.16 -4.78
C LYS A 144 48.02 -14.42 -4.78
N ALA A 145 47.45 -14.18 -5.96
CA ALA A 145 46.17 -13.49 -6.11
C ALA A 145 45.02 -14.24 -5.42
N LEU A 146 44.97 -15.57 -5.53
CA LEU A 146 43.93 -16.38 -4.89
C LEU A 146 44.10 -16.41 -3.36
N LYS A 147 45.34 -16.48 -2.85
CA LYS A 147 45.61 -16.40 -1.41
C LYS A 147 45.20 -15.08 -0.78
N ALA A 148 45.16 -14.01 -1.58
CA ALA A 148 44.81 -12.67 -1.11
C ALA A 148 43.29 -12.43 -1.02
N VAL A 149 42.46 -13.30 -1.59
CA VAL A 149 41.00 -13.15 -1.60
C VAL A 149 40.38 -14.00 -0.50
N ASP A 150 39.56 -13.37 0.35
CA ASP A 150 38.75 -14.08 1.34
C ASP A 150 37.62 -14.85 0.63
N ILE A 151 37.32 -16.06 1.10
CA ILE A 151 36.23 -16.88 0.56
C ILE A 151 34.86 -16.19 0.71
N ALA A 152 34.69 -15.29 1.67
CA ALA A 152 33.48 -14.48 1.84
C ALA A 152 33.31 -13.44 0.71
N ASP A 153 34.42 -12.99 0.14
CA ASP A 153 34.44 -12.02 -0.96
C ASP A 153 34.45 -12.70 -2.33
N LEU A 154 34.80 -13.98 -2.40
CA LEU A 154 34.77 -14.74 -3.65
C LEU A 154 33.33 -14.88 -4.19
N ARG A 155 33.13 -14.57 -5.47
CA ARG A 155 31.84 -14.76 -6.18
C ARG A 155 31.94 -15.84 -7.24
N GLU A 156 33.00 -15.79 -8.04
CA GLU A 156 33.23 -16.74 -9.12
C GLU A 156 34.74 -16.95 -9.32
N LEU A 157 35.11 -18.20 -9.55
CA LEU A 157 36.47 -18.60 -9.91
C LEU A 157 36.35 -19.52 -11.12
N GLU A 158 36.85 -19.05 -12.26
CA GLU A 158 36.85 -19.80 -13.50
C GLU A 158 38.28 -20.18 -13.88
N PHE A 159 38.50 -21.47 -14.10
CA PHE A 159 39.77 -21.97 -14.61
C PHE A 159 39.70 -22.08 -16.14
N PRO A 160 40.77 -21.72 -16.85
CA PRO A 160 40.83 -21.91 -18.28
C PRO A 160 40.82 -23.39 -18.65
N LYS A 161 40.49 -23.68 -19.90
CA LYS A 161 40.48 -25.06 -20.40
C LYS A 161 41.90 -25.63 -20.33
N PRO A 162 42.09 -26.91 -19.96
CA PRO A 162 43.42 -27.52 -19.86
C PRO A 162 44.26 -27.45 -21.15
N GLU A 163 43.60 -27.32 -22.31
CA GLU A 163 44.22 -27.23 -23.63
C GLU A 163 44.66 -25.80 -24.00
N ASP A 164 44.23 -24.79 -23.24
CA ASP A 164 44.53 -23.38 -23.48
C ASP A 164 45.75 -22.94 -22.67
N SER A 165 46.93 -23.07 -23.27
CA SER A 165 48.21 -22.67 -22.66
C SER A 165 48.31 -21.16 -22.40
N ASN A 166 47.48 -20.35 -23.05
CA ASN A 166 47.42 -18.90 -22.87
C ASN A 166 46.19 -18.47 -22.05
N GLY A 167 45.45 -19.43 -21.51
CA GLY A 167 44.28 -19.15 -20.69
C GLY A 167 44.67 -18.40 -19.42
N VAL A 168 43.73 -17.63 -18.90
CA VAL A 168 43.87 -16.94 -17.62
C VAL A 168 42.79 -17.41 -16.65
N ILE A 169 43.07 -17.30 -15.37
CA ILE A 169 42.08 -17.60 -14.33
C ILE A 169 41.21 -16.35 -14.15
N THR A 170 39.90 -16.48 -14.36
CA THR A 170 38.97 -15.38 -14.08
C THR A 170 38.60 -15.41 -12.61
N LEU A 171 38.79 -14.30 -11.93
CA LEU A 171 38.53 -14.15 -10.50
C LEU A 171 37.56 -12.97 -10.29
N ARG A 172 36.32 -13.28 -9.91
CA ARG A 172 35.30 -12.28 -9.57
C ARG A 172 35.07 -12.24 -8.07
N THR A 173 35.15 -11.04 -7.51
CA THR A 173 35.01 -10.79 -6.07
C THR A 173 33.84 -9.84 -5.81
N ALA A 174 33.50 -9.63 -4.54
CA ALA A 174 32.51 -8.65 -4.10
C ALA A 174 32.89 -7.20 -4.43
N SER A 175 34.14 -6.93 -4.80
CA SER A 175 34.68 -5.58 -4.97
C SER A 175 35.20 -5.29 -6.37
N GLY A 176 35.25 -6.29 -7.25
CA GLY A 176 35.86 -6.18 -8.55
C GLY A 176 36.14 -7.53 -9.22
N ASP A 177 36.39 -7.45 -10.51
CA ASP A 177 36.64 -8.58 -11.38
C ASP A 177 38.03 -8.46 -11.98
N GLY A 178 38.70 -9.58 -12.22
CA GLY A 178 40.04 -9.56 -12.79
C GLY A 178 40.51 -10.90 -13.33
N TYR A 179 41.68 -10.86 -13.94
CA TYR A 179 42.35 -12.01 -14.50
C TYR A 179 43.64 -12.28 -13.75
N VAL A 180 43.91 -13.56 -13.47
CA VAL A 180 45.12 -14.02 -12.78
C VAL A 180 45.93 -14.90 -13.73
N ASP A 181 47.23 -14.66 -13.75
CA ASP A 181 48.19 -15.45 -14.52
C ASP A 181 48.35 -16.85 -13.91
N GLN A 182 48.27 -17.89 -14.74
CA GLN A 182 48.40 -19.28 -14.28
C GLN A 182 49.82 -19.68 -13.86
N ALA A 183 50.85 -19.03 -14.42
CA ALA A 183 52.25 -19.35 -14.15
C ALA A 183 52.81 -18.48 -13.01
N SER A 184 52.52 -17.18 -13.00
CA SER A 184 53.04 -16.27 -11.96
C SER A 184 52.13 -16.15 -10.74
N GLY A 185 50.83 -16.39 -10.89
CA GLY A 185 49.83 -16.18 -9.85
C GLY A 185 49.56 -14.72 -9.50
N GLU A 186 49.99 -13.78 -10.34
CA GLU A 186 49.78 -12.34 -10.18
C GLU A 186 48.55 -11.86 -10.99
N TRP A 187 48.00 -10.72 -10.58
CA TRP A 187 46.91 -10.07 -11.31
C TRP A 187 47.41 -9.51 -12.63
N LEU A 188 46.81 -9.95 -13.74
CA LEU A 188 47.05 -9.42 -15.08
C LEU A 188 46.16 -8.20 -15.38
N GLY A 189 45.02 -8.11 -14.69
CA GLY A 189 44.11 -6.98 -14.76
C GLY A 189 43.07 -7.09 -13.65
N TYR A 190 42.68 -5.95 -13.09
CA TYR A 190 41.65 -5.85 -12.07
C TYR A 190 40.83 -4.59 -12.30
N GLN A 191 39.52 -4.73 -12.33
CA GLN A 191 38.57 -3.65 -12.46
C GLN A 191 37.66 -3.66 -11.23
N ALA A 192 37.76 -2.60 -10.43
CA ALA A 192 36.88 -2.43 -9.28
C ALA A 192 35.42 -2.22 -9.74
N HIS A 193 34.48 -2.81 -9.01
CA HIS A 193 33.05 -2.64 -9.26
C HIS A 193 32.65 -1.18 -9.09
N THR A 194 31.88 -0.68 -10.06
CA THR A 194 31.32 0.67 -10.01
C THR A 194 30.22 0.77 -8.95
N LEU A 195 29.83 2.01 -8.60
CA LEU A 195 28.67 2.24 -7.74
C LEU A 195 27.39 1.59 -8.30
N ALA A 196 27.20 1.59 -9.63
CA ALA A 196 26.06 0.94 -10.27
C ALA A 196 26.04 -0.57 -9.98
N ARG A 197 27.21 -1.22 -10.10
CA ARG A 197 27.36 -2.64 -9.80
C ARG A 197 27.10 -2.96 -8.32
N GLN A 198 27.64 -2.16 -7.41
CA GLN A 198 27.42 -2.33 -5.96
C GLN A 198 25.93 -2.17 -5.59
N VAL A 199 25.24 -1.19 -6.18
CA VAL A 199 23.80 -1.00 -5.98
C VAL A 199 23.02 -2.19 -6.52
N TYR A 200 23.35 -2.66 -7.73
CA TYR A 200 22.70 -3.83 -8.32
C TYR A 200 22.85 -5.08 -7.43
N GLU A 201 24.08 -5.39 -6.99
CA GLU A 201 24.33 -6.55 -6.13
C GLU A 201 23.59 -6.44 -4.79
N THR A 202 23.58 -5.25 -4.18
CA THR A 202 22.83 -5.01 -2.95
C THR A 202 21.33 -5.22 -3.16
N VAL A 203 20.76 -4.68 -4.23
CA VAL A 203 19.33 -4.87 -4.56
C VAL A 203 19.02 -6.34 -4.84
N TYR A 204 19.89 -7.01 -5.59
CA TYR A 204 19.76 -8.43 -5.90
C TYR A 204 19.75 -9.27 -4.62
N GLN A 205 20.67 -9.04 -3.69
CA GLN A 205 20.72 -9.73 -2.39
C GLN A 205 19.48 -9.44 -1.53
N LEU A 206 19.04 -8.17 -1.47
CA LEU A 206 17.83 -7.79 -0.73
C LEU A 206 16.56 -8.43 -1.32
N HIS A 207 16.49 -8.62 -2.63
CA HIS A 207 15.33 -9.21 -3.31
C HIS A 207 15.30 -10.73 -3.22
N THR A 208 16.43 -11.39 -3.49
CA THR A 208 16.55 -12.85 -3.50
C THR A 208 16.72 -13.43 -2.10
N GLY A 209 17.15 -12.61 -1.14
CA GLY A 209 17.48 -13.06 0.20
C GLY A 209 18.88 -13.68 0.34
N GLU A 210 19.66 -13.73 -0.75
CA GLU A 210 21.03 -14.23 -0.74
C GLU A 210 21.88 -13.40 0.23
N GLY A 211 22.60 -14.06 1.13
CA GLY A 211 23.40 -13.42 2.18
C GLY A 211 22.60 -12.91 3.40
N TYR A 212 21.27 -12.76 3.31
CA TYR A 212 20.43 -12.20 4.37
C TYR A 212 19.26 -13.13 4.78
N TRP A 213 19.59 -14.29 5.34
CA TRP A 213 18.58 -15.30 5.74
C TRP A 213 17.52 -14.75 6.71
N TRP A 214 17.93 -13.95 7.69
CA TRP A 214 17.03 -13.40 8.71
C TRP A 214 16.03 -12.40 8.11
N LEU A 215 16.50 -11.58 7.16
CA LEU A 215 15.66 -10.63 6.44
C LEU A 215 14.67 -11.36 5.53
N SER A 216 15.11 -12.46 4.92
CA SER A 216 14.26 -13.33 4.10
C SER A 216 13.13 -13.95 4.91
N LEU A 217 13.39 -14.40 6.14
CA LEU A 217 12.36 -14.90 7.05
C LEU A 217 11.35 -13.81 7.42
N LEU A 218 11.83 -12.59 7.72
CA LEU A 218 10.96 -11.45 8.02
C LEU A 218 10.08 -11.07 6.83
N CYS A 219 10.67 -11.01 5.63
CA CYS A 219 9.94 -10.73 4.39
C CYS A 219 8.94 -11.84 4.06
N GLY A 220 9.31 -13.11 4.27
CA GLY A 220 8.41 -14.26 4.12
C GLY A 220 7.19 -14.18 5.05
N LEU A 221 7.39 -13.74 6.30
CA LEU A 221 6.28 -13.47 7.22
C LEU A 221 5.41 -12.31 6.76
N CYS A 222 6.00 -11.25 6.20
CA CYS A 222 5.24 -10.14 5.63
C CYS A 222 4.37 -10.58 4.45
N VAL A 223 4.92 -11.42 3.56
CA VAL A 223 4.22 -11.96 2.40
C VAL A 223 3.11 -12.94 2.80
N SER A 224 3.31 -13.76 3.84
CA SER A 224 2.27 -14.70 4.31
C SER A 224 1.03 -14.00 4.88
N ILE A 225 1.12 -12.70 5.21
CA ILE A 225 0.00 -11.85 5.66
C ILE A 225 -0.83 -11.33 4.48
N VAL A 226 -0.31 -11.33 3.26
CA VAL A 226 -0.99 -10.78 2.07
C VAL A 226 -2.39 -11.37 1.84
N PRO A 227 -2.65 -12.68 1.98
CA PRO A 227 -4.01 -13.22 1.85
C PRO A 227 -4.99 -12.63 2.87
N LEU A 228 -4.56 -12.43 4.11
CA LEU A 228 -5.39 -11.79 5.14
C LEU A 228 -5.72 -10.34 4.76
N LEU A 229 -4.75 -9.60 4.23
CA LEU A 229 -4.97 -8.24 3.74
C LEU A 229 -5.94 -8.19 2.55
N ALA A 230 -5.79 -9.10 1.60
CA ALA A 230 -6.66 -9.21 0.44
C ALA A 230 -8.11 -9.51 0.85
N ILE A 231 -8.31 -10.49 1.74
CA ILE A 231 -9.64 -10.87 2.23
C ILE A 231 -10.27 -9.71 3.02
N THR A 232 -9.56 -9.19 4.03
CA THR A 232 -10.11 -8.12 4.89
C THR A 232 -10.34 -6.82 4.11
N GLY A 233 -9.45 -6.45 3.19
CA GLY A 233 -9.63 -5.30 2.31
C GLY A 233 -10.85 -5.44 1.40
N THR A 234 -11.04 -6.62 0.80
CA THR A 234 -12.20 -6.92 -0.06
C THR A 234 -13.50 -6.88 0.73
N LEU A 235 -13.53 -7.44 1.94
CA LEU A 235 -14.69 -7.38 2.83
C LEU A 235 -15.05 -5.94 3.19
N ILE A 236 -14.06 -5.12 3.58
CA ILE A 236 -14.28 -3.70 3.91
C ILE A 236 -14.79 -2.94 2.69
N TRP A 237 -14.21 -3.18 1.50
CA TRP A 237 -14.63 -2.56 0.25
C TRP A 237 -16.06 -2.94 -0.14
N TRP A 238 -16.41 -4.24 -0.04
CA TRP A 238 -17.75 -4.72 -0.32
C TRP A 238 -18.75 -4.08 0.64
N GLN A 239 -18.49 -4.18 1.95
CA GLN A 239 -19.33 -3.57 2.98
C GLN A 239 -19.59 -2.10 2.66
N ARG A 240 -18.54 -1.30 2.41
CA ARG A 240 -18.71 0.13 2.07
C ARG A 240 -19.60 0.38 0.86
N ARG A 241 -19.55 -0.47 -0.17
CA ARG A 241 -20.40 -0.33 -1.37
C ARG A 241 -21.86 -0.68 -1.10
N THR A 242 -22.12 -1.69 -0.28
CA THR A 242 -23.49 -2.16 0.01
C THR A 242 -24.18 -1.38 1.13
N LEU A 243 -23.44 -0.57 1.88
CA LEU A 243 -23.94 0.10 3.08
C LEU A 243 -24.64 1.45 2.84
N THR A 244 -24.88 1.87 1.59
CA THR A 244 -25.85 2.96 1.32
C THR A 244 -27.25 2.34 1.29
N PRO A 245 -28.10 2.54 2.32
CA PRO A 245 -29.38 1.89 2.38
C PRO A 245 -30.32 2.42 1.29
N THR A 246 -31.09 1.52 0.69
CA THR A 246 -32.26 1.90 -0.11
C THR A 246 -33.39 2.27 0.85
N LEU A 247 -33.65 3.57 1.01
CA LEU A 247 -34.71 4.07 1.89
C LEU A 247 -36.07 4.02 1.18
N ARG A 248 -37.08 3.51 1.86
CA ARG A 248 -38.47 3.50 1.36
C ARG A 248 -39.02 4.92 1.45
N GLY A 249 -39.73 5.38 0.42
CA GLY A 249 -40.30 6.73 0.41
C GLY A 249 -39.30 7.83 0.05
N ASN A 250 -38.07 7.48 -0.36
CA ASN A 250 -37.08 8.45 -0.82
C ASN A 250 -37.49 9.10 -2.15
N VAL A 251 -37.98 10.33 -2.08
CA VAL A 251 -38.41 11.07 -3.28
C VAL A 251 -37.21 11.63 -4.05
N GLY A 252 -37.42 12.08 -5.28
CA GLY A 252 -36.36 12.72 -6.06
C GLY A 252 -35.95 14.06 -5.48
N ALA A 253 -34.65 14.39 -5.56
CA ALA A 253 -34.06 15.61 -4.97
C ALA A 253 -34.80 16.92 -5.32
N GLN A 254 -35.39 17.01 -6.51
CA GLN A 254 -36.09 18.21 -6.98
C GLN A 254 -37.55 18.33 -6.49
N GLN A 255 -38.11 17.25 -5.94
CA GLN A 255 -39.48 17.17 -5.43
C GLN A 255 -39.53 17.17 -3.89
N ALA A 256 -38.36 17.13 -3.24
CA ALA A 256 -38.27 17.07 -1.80
C ALA A 256 -38.45 18.44 -1.17
N ASP A 257 -39.26 18.51 -0.11
CA ASP A 257 -39.31 19.68 0.78
C ASP A 257 -38.17 19.67 1.81
N THR A 258 -37.64 18.48 2.10
CA THR A 258 -36.62 18.23 3.12
C THR A 258 -35.52 17.35 2.54
N VAL A 259 -34.31 17.88 2.47
CA VAL A 259 -33.14 17.13 1.96
C VAL A 259 -32.25 16.71 3.13
N VAL A 260 -31.89 15.44 3.20
CA VAL A 260 -31.00 14.86 4.21
C VAL A 260 -29.70 14.42 3.53
N LEU A 261 -28.58 15.05 3.88
CA LEU A 261 -27.27 14.71 3.33
C LEU A 261 -26.41 13.99 4.36
N VAL A 262 -25.87 12.84 3.98
CA VAL A 262 -25.17 11.92 4.89
C VAL A 262 -23.69 11.80 4.56
N GLY A 263 -22.85 12.14 5.55
CA GLY A 263 -21.40 11.94 5.55
C GLY A 263 -21.01 10.76 6.45
N SER A 264 -20.74 9.58 5.89
CA SER A 264 -20.41 8.39 6.66
C SER A 264 -19.22 7.61 6.10
N GLN A 265 -18.30 7.22 6.98
CA GLN A 265 -17.16 6.37 6.61
C GLN A 265 -17.47 4.87 6.66
N SER A 266 -18.19 4.43 7.70
CA SER A 266 -18.53 3.02 7.96
C SER A 266 -20.05 2.77 7.98
N ALA A 267 -20.84 3.74 7.50
CA ALA A 267 -22.29 3.73 7.46
C ALA A 267 -23.05 3.74 8.81
N ASN A 268 -22.36 3.89 9.93
CA ASN A 268 -23.03 4.10 11.22
C ASN A 268 -23.96 5.32 11.18
N THR A 269 -23.54 6.40 10.51
CA THR A 269 -24.34 7.62 10.33
C THR A 269 -25.60 7.38 9.47
N TRP A 270 -25.56 6.39 8.56
CA TRP A 270 -26.72 6.04 7.75
C TRP A 270 -27.86 5.48 8.60
N ALA A 271 -27.57 4.75 9.67
CA ALA A 271 -28.61 4.25 10.57
C ALA A 271 -29.39 5.40 11.23
N PHE A 272 -28.70 6.43 11.71
CA PHE A 272 -29.32 7.66 12.24
C PHE A 272 -30.07 8.43 11.17
N ALA A 273 -29.48 8.60 9.98
CA ALA A 273 -30.15 9.29 8.88
C ALA A 273 -31.40 8.56 8.39
N SER A 274 -31.41 7.22 8.45
CA SER A 274 -32.59 6.40 8.13
C SER A 274 -33.71 6.64 9.15
N ALA A 275 -33.38 6.67 10.44
CA ALA A 275 -34.36 6.99 11.48
C ALA A 275 -34.97 8.39 11.33
N VAL A 276 -34.15 9.40 10.98
CA VAL A 276 -34.62 10.76 10.67
C VAL A 276 -35.50 10.76 9.41
N HIS A 277 -35.07 10.07 8.36
CA HIS A 277 -35.82 9.96 7.11
C HIS A 277 -37.20 9.35 7.32
N ASP A 278 -37.27 8.23 8.04
CA ASP A 278 -38.52 7.53 8.32
C ASP A 278 -39.45 8.41 9.18
N ALA A 279 -38.92 9.06 10.22
CA ALA A 279 -39.71 9.94 11.08
C ALA A 279 -40.31 11.13 10.32
N LEU A 280 -39.52 11.79 9.46
CA LEU A 280 -39.99 12.90 8.64
C LEU A 280 -40.99 12.46 7.57
N THR A 281 -40.76 11.31 6.94
CA THR A 281 -41.67 10.74 5.93
C THR A 281 -43.00 10.36 6.58
N ASN A 282 -42.98 9.78 7.78
CA ASN A 282 -44.18 9.46 8.55
C ASN A 282 -44.94 10.71 9.02
N ALA A 283 -44.23 11.83 9.24
CA ALA A 283 -44.83 13.14 9.51
C ALA A 283 -45.39 13.83 8.25
N GLY A 284 -45.29 13.19 7.07
CA GLY A 284 -45.87 13.67 5.81
C GLY A 284 -44.95 14.55 4.97
N HIS A 285 -43.66 14.66 5.32
CA HIS A 285 -42.68 15.40 4.53
C HIS A 285 -42.21 14.62 3.30
N ALA A 286 -41.92 15.34 2.22
CA ALA A 286 -41.31 14.78 1.02
C ALA A 286 -39.78 14.77 1.21
N VAL A 287 -39.23 13.65 1.67
CA VAL A 287 -37.82 13.56 2.09
C VAL A 287 -36.93 12.96 1.00
N HIS A 288 -35.84 13.66 0.67
CA HIS A 288 -34.76 13.11 -0.14
C HIS A 288 -33.50 12.89 0.69
N THR A 289 -33.03 11.66 0.82
CA THR A 289 -31.77 11.32 1.51
C THR A 289 -30.72 10.83 0.53
N ALA A 290 -29.52 11.42 0.59
CA ALA A 290 -28.38 11.04 -0.25
C ALA A 290 -27.03 11.24 0.47
N THR A 291 -25.94 10.79 -0.14
CA THR A 291 -24.59 11.14 0.34
C THR A 291 -24.35 12.64 0.22
N MET A 292 -23.53 13.22 1.09
CA MET A 292 -23.12 14.63 0.97
C MET A 292 -22.41 14.93 -0.37
N ASN A 293 -21.67 13.97 -0.91
CA ASN A 293 -21.09 14.05 -2.25
C ASN A 293 -22.13 14.10 -3.37
N SER A 294 -23.43 13.89 -3.10
CA SER A 294 -24.51 13.99 -4.07
C SER A 294 -25.27 15.32 -3.97
N LEU A 295 -24.73 16.31 -3.24
CA LEU A 295 -25.25 17.68 -3.20
C LEU A 295 -25.55 18.16 -4.63
N GLN A 296 -26.80 18.59 -4.83
CA GLN A 296 -27.26 19.13 -6.09
C GLN A 296 -26.90 20.62 -6.22
N PRO A 297 -26.64 21.13 -7.43
CA PRO A 297 -26.40 22.57 -7.65
C PRO A 297 -27.59 23.45 -7.24
N ARG A 298 -28.81 22.90 -7.27
CA ARG A 298 -30.04 23.58 -6.87
C ARG A 298 -31.08 22.56 -6.41
N TYR A 299 -31.87 22.94 -5.42
CA TYR A 299 -33.08 22.22 -5.01
C TYR A 299 -34.30 23.09 -5.26
N ARG A 300 -35.26 22.64 -6.07
CA ARG A 300 -36.42 23.46 -6.46
C ARG A 300 -37.45 23.67 -5.35
N GLN A 301 -37.67 22.66 -4.52
CA GLN A 301 -38.75 22.65 -3.51
C GLN A 301 -38.23 22.55 -2.08
N ALA A 302 -36.92 22.39 -1.90
CA ALA A 302 -36.34 22.19 -0.58
C ALA A 302 -36.48 23.46 0.26
N LYS A 303 -37.14 23.33 1.40
CA LYS A 303 -37.23 24.35 2.45
C LYS A 303 -36.22 24.07 3.56
N ARG A 304 -35.74 22.83 3.64
CA ARG A 304 -34.92 22.33 4.74
C ARG A 304 -33.78 21.46 4.22
N LEU A 305 -32.61 21.62 4.83
CA LEU A 305 -31.43 20.80 4.56
C LEU A 305 -30.83 20.30 5.88
N LEU A 306 -30.94 19.01 6.13
CA LEU A 306 -30.38 18.34 7.31
C LEU A 306 -29.07 17.67 6.90
N VAL A 307 -27.97 18.02 7.55
CA VAL A 307 -26.66 17.44 7.27
C VAL A 307 -26.21 16.58 8.46
N LEU A 308 -26.14 15.27 8.24
CA LEU A 308 -25.68 14.31 9.24
C LEU A 308 -24.30 13.80 8.82
N THR A 309 -23.24 14.24 9.50
CA THR A 309 -21.87 13.89 9.09
C THR A 309 -21.02 13.39 10.24
N SER A 310 -20.32 12.29 9.99
CA SER A 310 -19.20 11.83 10.81
C SER A 310 -17.93 12.63 10.52
N THR A 311 -16.99 12.56 11.46
CA THR A 311 -15.62 13.06 11.28
C THR A 311 -14.65 11.88 11.16
N TYR A 312 -13.72 11.93 10.20
CA TYR A 312 -12.76 10.85 9.97
C TYR A 312 -11.32 11.29 10.27
N GLY A 313 -10.56 10.43 10.95
CA GLY A 313 -9.14 10.68 11.24
C GLY A 313 -8.92 11.93 12.11
N ASP A 314 -8.01 12.81 11.70
CA ASP A 314 -7.70 14.06 12.40
C ASP A 314 -8.61 15.22 11.96
N GLY A 315 -9.93 15.02 12.02
CA GLY A 315 -10.89 16.08 11.68
C GLY A 315 -11.29 16.16 10.21
N HIS A 316 -10.92 15.18 9.37
CA HIS A 316 -11.23 15.18 7.94
C HIS A 316 -12.67 14.75 7.62
N ALA A 317 -13.10 15.05 6.40
CA ALA A 317 -14.35 14.55 5.85
C ALA A 317 -14.32 13.02 5.69
N PRO A 318 -15.44 12.32 5.93
CA PRO A 318 -15.60 10.94 5.47
C PRO A 318 -15.63 10.89 3.94
N ASP A 319 -15.32 9.74 3.36
CA ASP A 319 -15.24 9.56 1.91
C ASP A 319 -16.55 9.99 1.19
N SER A 320 -17.72 9.76 1.81
CA SER A 320 -19.02 10.15 1.24
C SER A 320 -19.34 11.64 1.32
N ALA A 321 -18.45 12.46 1.90
CA ALA A 321 -18.57 13.92 2.03
C ALA A 321 -17.33 14.68 1.54
N SER A 322 -16.31 14.00 1.01
CA SER A 322 -15.04 14.61 0.59
C SER A 322 -15.18 15.74 -0.45
N ALA A 323 -16.24 15.70 -1.27
CA ALA A 323 -16.52 16.70 -2.31
C ALA A 323 -17.56 17.75 -1.89
N PHE A 324 -18.16 17.63 -0.71
CA PHE A 324 -19.29 18.47 -0.29
C PHE A 324 -18.94 19.96 -0.25
N LEU A 325 -17.85 20.33 0.44
CA LEU A 325 -17.46 21.74 0.60
C LEU A 325 -17.15 22.40 -0.75
N ALA A 326 -16.51 21.67 -1.67
CA ALA A 326 -16.25 22.16 -3.02
C ALA A 326 -17.54 22.33 -3.83
N ARG A 327 -18.50 21.40 -3.70
CA ARG A 327 -19.81 21.50 -4.37
C ARG A 327 -20.67 22.62 -3.80
N LEU A 328 -20.57 22.87 -2.49
CA LEU A 328 -21.33 23.92 -1.80
C LEU A 328 -21.02 25.31 -2.37
N GLN A 329 -19.77 25.56 -2.76
CA GLN A 329 -19.36 26.82 -3.42
C GLN A 329 -20.10 27.10 -4.74
N HIS A 330 -20.61 26.05 -5.40
CA HIS A 330 -21.35 26.16 -6.65
C HIS A 330 -22.86 25.92 -6.47
N ALA A 331 -23.29 25.58 -5.25
CA ALA A 331 -24.68 25.32 -4.95
C ALA A 331 -25.42 26.65 -4.74
N GLN A 332 -26.58 26.78 -5.36
CA GLN A 332 -27.51 27.89 -5.16
C GLN A 332 -28.40 27.56 -3.96
N LEU A 333 -27.79 27.58 -2.77
CA LEU A 333 -28.52 27.61 -1.51
C LEU A 333 -28.68 29.08 -1.09
N GLY A 334 -29.84 29.41 -0.54
CA GLY A 334 -30.15 30.77 -0.11
C GLY A 334 -30.83 30.78 1.26
N PRO A 335 -31.23 31.95 1.76
CA PRO A 335 -31.81 32.10 3.10
C PRO A 335 -33.15 31.36 3.26
N GLU A 336 -33.81 31.04 2.15
CA GLU A 336 -35.06 30.26 2.11
C GLU A 336 -34.88 28.80 2.57
N VAL A 337 -33.64 28.28 2.57
CA VAL A 337 -33.34 26.92 3.02
C VAL A 337 -32.84 26.96 4.46
N ALA A 338 -33.63 26.40 5.37
CA ALA A 338 -33.28 26.26 6.78
C ALA A 338 -32.41 25.01 7.00
N VAL A 339 -31.26 25.18 7.64
CA VAL A 339 -30.22 24.15 7.75
C VAL A 339 -30.02 23.70 9.19
N ALA A 340 -29.89 22.40 9.41
CA ALA A 340 -29.42 21.84 10.68
C ALA A 340 -28.27 20.86 10.43
N VAL A 341 -27.21 20.96 11.22
CA VAL A 341 -26.05 20.07 11.13
C VAL A 341 -25.97 19.22 12.41
N LEU A 342 -25.84 17.91 12.23
CA LEU A 342 -25.59 16.95 13.30
C LEU A 342 -24.25 16.25 13.05
N GLY A 343 -23.30 16.51 13.94
CA GLY A 343 -21.95 15.95 13.90
C GLY A 343 -21.85 14.64 14.68
N PHE A 344 -21.27 13.61 14.08
CA PHE A 344 -20.91 12.36 14.75
C PHE A 344 -19.38 12.29 14.93
N GLY A 345 -18.93 12.04 16.15
CA GLY A 345 -17.50 12.02 16.47
C GLY A 345 -17.15 11.02 17.56
N ASP A 346 -15.86 10.97 17.88
CA ASP A 346 -15.33 10.28 19.06
C ASP A 346 -14.49 11.27 19.86
N SER A 347 -14.94 11.59 21.06
CA SER A 347 -14.33 12.59 21.97
C SER A 347 -12.90 12.25 22.38
N ARG A 348 -12.44 11.01 22.11
CA ARG A 348 -11.03 10.60 22.29
C ARG A 348 -10.09 11.24 21.28
N PHE A 349 -10.60 11.77 20.17
CA PHE A 349 -9.82 12.51 19.19
C PHE A 349 -9.81 13.99 19.52
N LYS A 350 -8.65 14.64 19.35
CA LYS A 350 -8.51 16.10 19.59
C LYS A 350 -9.48 16.93 18.75
N GLN A 351 -9.73 16.50 17.51
CA GLN A 351 -10.63 17.16 16.57
C GLN A 351 -12.04 16.56 16.61
N PHE A 352 -12.66 16.53 17.80
CA PHE A 352 -14.02 16.03 17.97
C PHE A 352 -15.01 16.84 17.11
N CYS A 353 -15.75 16.15 16.24
CA CYS A 353 -16.74 16.74 15.32
C CYS A 353 -16.23 17.89 14.43
N ALA A 354 -14.91 18.04 14.24
CA ALA A 354 -14.33 19.19 13.54
C ALA A 354 -14.79 19.32 12.07
N TYR A 355 -15.10 18.22 11.39
CA TYR A 355 -15.65 18.32 10.04
C TYR A 355 -17.08 18.86 10.03
N ALA A 356 -17.91 18.48 11.01
CA ALA A 356 -19.26 19.02 11.17
C ALA A 356 -19.24 20.52 11.46
N GLN A 357 -18.28 21.00 12.27
CA GLN A 357 -18.07 22.43 12.49
C GLN A 357 -17.77 23.16 11.18
N ARG A 358 -16.81 22.68 10.39
CA ARG A 358 -16.47 23.28 9.09
C ARG A 358 -17.65 23.29 8.11
N VAL A 359 -18.50 22.27 8.18
CA VAL A 359 -19.72 22.18 7.37
C VAL A 359 -20.75 23.23 7.82
N GLN A 360 -20.95 23.42 9.13
CA GLN A 360 -21.81 24.47 9.68
C GLN A 360 -21.32 25.87 9.29
N ASP A 361 -20.02 26.12 9.40
CA ASP A 361 -19.43 27.41 9.05
C ASP A 361 -19.64 27.70 7.56
N ALA A 362 -19.34 26.72 6.69
CA ALA A 362 -19.51 26.89 5.24
C ALA A 362 -20.98 27.06 4.79
N LEU A 363 -21.94 26.45 5.50
CA LEU A 363 -23.37 26.64 5.24
C LEU A 363 -23.86 28.03 5.68
N SER A 364 -23.33 28.53 6.80
CA SER A 364 -23.56 29.90 7.26
C SER A 364 -22.99 30.91 6.26
N ASP A 365 -21.76 30.70 5.78
CA ASP A 365 -21.09 31.54 4.77
C ASP A 365 -21.82 31.53 3.42
N ALA A 366 -22.51 30.42 3.09
CA ALA A 366 -23.37 30.31 1.91
C ALA A 366 -24.72 31.06 2.07
N GLY A 367 -24.97 31.70 3.21
CA GLY A 367 -26.18 32.49 3.46
C GLY A 367 -27.43 31.68 3.77
N CYS A 368 -27.28 30.42 4.19
CA CYS A 368 -28.41 29.60 4.63
C CYS A 368 -28.93 30.06 6.00
N SER A 369 -30.24 29.91 6.25
CA SER A 369 -30.79 30.16 7.59
C SER A 369 -30.54 28.97 8.51
N THR A 370 -30.26 29.23 9.79
CA THR A 370 -30.03 28.17 10.79
C THR A 370 -31.36 27.68 11.34
N LEU A 371 -31.70 26.41 11.10
CA LEU A 371 -32.86 25.74 11.70
C LEU A 371 -32.59 25.32 13.15
N LEU A 372 -31.41 24.74 13.39
CA LEU A 372 -30.94 24.33 14.70
C LEU A 372 -29.44 24.65 14.83
N PRO A 373 -28.96 24.99 16.04
CA PRO A 373 -27.53 25.07 16.28
C PRO A 373 -26.87 23.71 16.04
N LEU A 374 -25.58 23.72 15.68
CA LEU A 374 -24.79 22.50 15.52
C LEU A 374 -24.87 21.64 16.78
N ALA A 375 -25.34 20.40 16.63
CA ALA A 375 -25.32 19.40 17.68
C ALA A 375 -24.24 18.35 17.40
N THR A 376 -23.74 17.72 18.46
CA THR A 376 -22.70 16.68 18.36
C THR A 376 -23.07 15.44 19.13
N VAL A 377 -22.78 14.27 18.57
CA VAL A 377 -23.05 12.95 19.14
C VAL A 377 -21.71 12.23 19.34
N ASP A 378 -21.37 11.93 20.61
CA ASP A 378 -20.18 11.15 20.94
C ASP A 378 -20.45 9.66 20.79
N ARG A 379 -19.70 8.98 19.92
CA ARG A 379 -19.70 7.51 19.74
C ARG A 379 -21.10 6.89 19.57
N GLY A 380 -22.02 7.61 18.94
CA GLY A 380 -23.38 7.14 18.67
C GLY A 380 -24.29 7.15 19.90
N ASP A 381 -24.03 8.03 20.87
CA ASP A 381 -24.91 8.26 22.01
C ASP A 381 -26.37 8.48 21.58
N ALA A 382 -27.23 7.53 21.97
CA ALA A 382 -28.64 7.50 21.61
C ALA A 382 -29.44 8.60 22.32
N GLU A 383 -29.03 9.01 23.52
CA GLU A 383 -29.73 10.08 24.28
C GLU A 383 -29.48 11.43 23.63
N ALA A 384 -28.22 11.73 23.28
CA ALA A 384 -27.86 12.93 22.53
C ALA A 384 -28.59 13.02 21.18
N PHE A 385 -28.73 11.89 20.48
CA PHE A 385 -29.47 11.82 19.23
C PHE A 385 -30.99 12.02 19.42
N SER A 386 -31.58 11.39 20.45
CA SER A 386 -33.00 11.55 20.76
C SER A 386 -33.33 13.01 21.08
N LYS A 387 -32.51 13.65 21.93
CA LYS A 387 -32.66 15.05 22.29
C LYS A 387 -32.62 15.97 21.07
N TRP A 388 -31.64 15.76 20.18
CA TRP A 388 -31.58 16.52 18.94
C TRP A 388 -32.83 16.31 18.05
N GLY A 389 -33.38 15.10 18.06
CA GLY A 389 -34.64 14.79 17.40
C GLY A 389 -35.83 15.54 17.96
N ASP A 390 -35.91 15.66 19.29
CA ASP A 390 -36.95 16.41 19.98
C ASP A 390 -36.84 17.92 19.67
N ASP A 391 -35.62 18.47 19.69
CA ASP A 391 -35.36 19.86 19.30
C ASP A 391 -35.77 20.11 17.82
N LEU A 392 -35.51 19.14 16.94
CA LEU A 392 -35.95 19.20 15.54
C LEU A 392 -37.48 19.15 15.42
N ALA A 393 -38.13 18.26 16.17
CA ALA A 393 -39.59 18.12 16.19
C ALA A 393 -40.26 19.44 16.59
N GLU A 394 -39.74 20.10 17.63
CA GLU A 394 -40.21 21.38 18.13
C GLU A 394 -40.09 22.48 17.06
N GLN A 395 -38.93 22.62 16.42
CA GLN A 395 -38.71 23.61 15.35
C GLN A 395 -39.57 23.37 14.12
N LEU A 396 -39.88 22.11 13.81
CA LEU A 396 -40.70 21.76 12.66
C LEU A 396 -42.21 21.81 12.96
N GLY A 397 -42.61 21.92 14.23
CA GLY A 397 -44.01 21.90 14.66
C GLY A 397 -44.70 20.56 14.40
N VAL A 398 -43.95 19.45 14.41
CA VAL A 398 -44.46 18.10 14.14
C VAL A 398 -43.99 17.14 15.23
N ALA A 399 -44.78 16.11 15.53
CA ALA A 399 -44.34 15.03 16.42
C ALA A 399 -43.41 14.07 15.65
N LEU A 400 -42.12 14.09 15.95
CA LEU A 400 -41.15 13.12 15.42
C LEU A 400 -40.85 12.06 16.48
N HIS A 401 -41.10 10.79 16.15
CA HIS A 401 -40.62 9.67 16.96
C HIS A 401 -39.40 9.04 16.28
N LEU A 402 -38.21 9.39 16.75
CA LEU A 402 -36.98 8.74 16.29
C LEU A 402 -36.87 7.35 16.93
N GLN A 403 -36.80 6.32 16.09
CA GLN A 403 -36.56 4.97 16.58
C GLN A 403 -35.15 4.87 17.19
N PRO A 404 -34.98 4.10 18.29
CA PRO A 404 -33.68 3.91 18.90
C PRO A 404 -32.73 3.20 17.93
N VAL A 405 -31.61 3.86 17.63
CA VAL A 405 -30.59 3.35 16.71
C VAL A 405 -29.57 2.53 17.50
N ARG A 406 -29.43 1.24 17.19
CA ARG A 406 -28.33 0.41 17.70
C ARG A 406 -27.20 0.43 16.67
N VAL A 407 -26.05 0.96 17.08
CA VAL A 407 -24.84 1.11 16.25
C VAL A 407 -23.79 0.08 16.62
#